data_AF-A0A537USS8-F1
#
_entry.id   AF-A0A537USS8-F1
#
_cell.length_a   1.000
_cell.length_b   1.000
_cell.length_c   1.000
_cell.angle_alpha   90.00
_cell.angle_beta   90.00
_cell.angle_gamma   90.00
#
_symmetry.space_group_name_H-M   'P 1'
#
loop_
_entity.id
_entity.type
_entity.pdbx_description
1 polymer ?
#
loop_
_entity_poly.entity_id
_entity_poly.type
_entity_poly.pdbx_seq_one_letter_code
_entity_poly.pdbx_strand_id
1 'polypeptide(L)' 'MGRPIVYGTAGSTYVWSVRLALAEKGVAHELVEVGFGPHREE' A
#
# COMPACT_ATOMS: atom_id res chain seq x y z
N MET A 1 0.55 -2.55 -20.08
CA MET A 1 0.98 -1.82 -18.86
C MET A 1 0.44 -2.58 -17.66
N GLY A 2 1.26 -2.92 -16.66
CA GLY A 2 0.81 -3.65 -15.47
C GLY A 2 0.05 -2.77 -14.48
N ARG A 3 -0.89 -3.35 -13.72
CA ARG A 3 -1.59 -2.67 -12.62
C ARG A 3 -0.74 -2.78 -11.35
N PRO A 4 -0.31 -1.66 -10.72
CA PRO A 4 0.43 -1.71 -9.46
C PRO A 4 -0.37 -2.38 -8.35
N ILE A 5 0.34 -3.14 -7.50
CA ILE A 5 -0.19 -3.75 -6.29
C ILE A 5 0.50 -3.10 -5.10
N VAL A 6 -0.31 -2.55 -4.20
CA VAL A 6 0.14 -1.98 -2.93
C VAL A 6 -0.08 -3.03 -1.85
N TYR A 7 1.00 -3.43 -1.19
CA TYR A 7 0.95 -4.35 -0.06
C TYR A 7 1.05 -3.56 1.23
N GLY A 8 0.07 -3.72 2.12
CA GLY A 8 0.13 -3.18 3.46
C GLY A 8 -1.26 -3.04 4.07
N THR A 9 -1.32 -2.48 5.27
CA THR A 9 -2.61 -2.26 5.93
C THR A 9 -3.28 -0.98 5.44
N ALA A 10 -4.60 -0.99 5.28
CA ALA A 10 -5.36 0.20 4.92
C ALA A 10 -5.19 1.36 5.94
N GLY A 11 -4.89 1.03 7.19
CA GLY A 11 -4.60 1.99 8.26
C GLY A 11 -3.18 2.54 8.30
N SER A 12 -2.26 2.03 7.47
CA SER A 12 -0.87 2.51 7.42
C SER A 12 -0.77 3.85 6.71
N THR A 13 -0.16 4.84 7.36
CA THR A 13 0.14 6.15 6.76
C THR A 13 0.99 6.01 5.49
N TYR A 14 1.93 5.05 5.46
CA TYR A 14 2.78 4.80 4.30
C TYR A 14 1.96 4.28 3.10
N VAL A 15 1.05 3.34 3.36
CA VAL A 15 0.12 2.81 2.34
C VAL A 15 -0.78 3.92 1.83
N TRP A 16 -1.30 4.77 2.72
CA TRP A 16 -2.11 5.92 2.35
C TRP A 16 -1.37 6.88 1.41
N SER A 17 -0.11 7.24 1.72
CA SER A 17 0.69 8.13 0.88
C SER A 17 0.95 7.56 -0.52
N VAL A 18 1.22 6.25 -0.63
CA VAL A 18 1.41 5.59 -1.94
C VAL A 18 0.12 5.61 -2.74
N ARG A 19 -1.01 5.26 -2.12
CA ARG A 19 -2.32 5.25 -2.79
C ARG A 19 -2.73 6.65 -3.25
N LEU A 20 -2.42 7.69 -2.47
CA LEU A 20 -2.63 9.08 -2.85
C LEU A 20 -1.82 9.43 -4.10
N ALA A 21 -0.52 9.13 -4.11
CA ALA A 21 0.34 9.42 -5.27
C ALA A 21 -0.08 8.68 -6.55
N LEU A 22 -0.65 7.48 -6.44
CA LEU A 22 -1.20 6.72 -7.57
C LEU A 22 -2.52 7.34 -8.07
N ALA A 23 -3.38 7.77 -7.14
CA ALA A 23 -4.64 8.45 -7.46
C ALA A 23 -4.40 9.79 -8.18
N GLU A 24 -3.45 10.60 -7.70
CA GLU A 24 -3.05 11.87 -8.33
C GLU A 24 -2.56 11.68 -9.78
N LYS A 25 -1.99 10.52 -10.08
CA LYS A 25 -1.52 10.17 -11.43
C LYS A 25 -2.57 9.46 -12.29
N GLY A 26 -3.77 9.23 -11.76
CA GLY A 26 -4.82 8.47 -12.44
C GLY A 26 -4.46 7.00 -12.68
N VAL A 27 -3.53 6.43 -11.90
CA VAL A 27 -3.07 5.05 -12.05
C VAL A 27 -3.95 4.15 -11.20
N ALA A 28 -4.72 3.27 -11.85
CA ALA A 28 -5.48 2.24 -11.14
C ALA A 28 -4.53 1.28 -10.42
N HIS A 29 -4.84 0.93 -9.18
CA HIS A 29 -4.02 0.05 -8.34
C HIS A 29 -4.89 -0.89 -7.50
N GLU A 30 -4.27 -1.97 -7.02
CA GLU A 30 -4.85 -2.89 -6.05
C GLU A 30 -4.24 -2.65 -4.67
N LEU A 31 -5.02 -2.79 -3.61
CA LEU A 31 -4.51 -2.89 -2.24
C LEU A 31 -4.69 -4.34 -1.78
N VAL A 32 -3.57 -5.00 -1.48
CA VAL A 32 -3.55 -6.30 -0.82
C VAL A 32 -3.27 -6.06 0.66
N GLU A 33 -4.27 -6.37 1.48
CA GLU A 33 -4.17 -6.23 2.93
C GLU A 33 -3.18 -7.27 3.47
N VAL A 34 -2.08 -6.79 4.05
CA VAL A 34 -1.11 -7.62 4.78
C VAL A 34 -0.94 -7.04 6.17
N GLY A 35 -1.21 -7.87 7.17
CA GLY A 35 -1.04 -7.50 8.59
C GLY A 35 0.42 -7.24 8.93
N PHE A 36 0.62 -6.48 10.01
CA PHE A 36 1.95 -6.37 10.61
C PHE A 36 2.33 -7.74 11.18
N GLY A 37 3.39 -8.34 10.64
CA GLY A 37 4.00 -9.53 11.25
C GLY A 37 4.51 -9.20 12.65
N PRO A 38 4.86 -10.21 13.47
CA PRO A 38 5.45 -9.97 14.78
C PRO A 38 6.66 -9.04 14.62
N HIS A 39 6.62 -7.88 15.29
CA HIS A 39 7.80 -7.04 15.40
C HIS A 39 8.84 -7.82 16.18
N ARG A 40 9.89 -8.27 15.50
CA ARG A 40 11.05 -8.90 16.13
C ARG A 40 12.05 -7.78 16.38
N GLU A 41 12.16 -7.38 17.63
CA GLU A 41 13.29 -6.58 18.10
C GLU A 41 14.54 -7.49 18.02
N GLU A 42 15.57 -7.04 17.31
CA GLU A 42 16.89 -7.69 17.25
C GLU A 42 17.74 -7.33 18.47
#